data_AF-A0A267MN75-F1
#
_entry.id   AF-A0A267MN75-F1
#
_cell.length_a   1.000
_cell.length_b   1.000
_cell.length_c   1.000
_cell.angle_alpha   90.00
_cell.angle_beta   90.00
_cell.angle_gamma   90.00
#
_symmetry.space_group_name_H-M   'P 1'
#
loop_
_entity.id
_entity.type
_entity.pdbx_description
1 polymer ?
#
loop_
_entity_poly.entity_id
_entity_poly.type
_entity_poly.pdbx_seq_one_letter_code
_entity_poly.pdbx_strand_id
1 'polypeptide(L)'
;MDTSKISSAFNIFHDGIISSIEKQQNDIIFSVHIPYLAEIINSRYKYFHLKLINCLEFFFRIWREENKEFNINEICKLELEISSAENNEQYVVIKCLVNNPDLVGGDLCIELQDLYIYDEKGIQISIEKLENISKKYWDEF
;
A
#
# COMPACT_ATOMS: atom_id res chain seq x y z
N MET A 1 17.27 -7.01 0.02
CA MET A 1 15.97 -6.51 -0.45
C MET A 1 16.20 -5.15 -1.08
N ASP A 2 15.67 -4.89 -2.27
CA ASP A 2 15.71 -3.55 -2.87
C ASP A 2 14.50 -2.76 -2.39
N THR A 3 14.59 -2.20 -1.17
CA THR A 3 13.50 -1.45 -0.53
C THR A 3 13.11 -0.20 -1.31
N SER A 4 14.01 0.33 -2.14
CA SER A 4 13.74 1.49 -2.99
C SER A 4 12.71 1.21 -4.09
N LYS A 5 12.72 0.00 -4.66
CA LYS A 5 11.69 -0.43 -5.63
C LYS A 5 10.33 -0.61 -4.96
N ILE A 6 10.32 -1.14 -3.75
CA ILE A 6 9.09 -1.38 -3.00
C ILE A 6 8.44 -0.04 -2.62
N SER A 7 9.20 0.91 -2.06
CA SER A 7 8.68 2.25 -1.77
C SER A 7 8.21 2.98 -3.04
N SER A 8 8.94 2.83 -4.16
CA SER A 8 8.50 3.38 -5.46
C SER A 8 7.17 2.79 -5.92
N ALA A 9 6.94 1.49 -5.74
CA ALA A 9 5.66 0.87 -6.07
C ALA A 9 4.52 1.45 -5.24
N PHE A 10 4.72 1.68 -3.94
CA PHE A 10 3.74 2.33 -3.09
C PHE A 10 3.47 3.79 -3.47
N ASN A 11 4.48 4.54 -3.92
CA ASN A 11 4.28 5.89 -4.43
C ASN A 11 3.40 5.94 -5.67
N ILE A 12 3.37 4.89 -6.50
CA ILE A 12 2.43 4.81 -7.64
C ILE A 12 0.99 4.71 -7.15
N PHE A 13 0.77 4.09 -5.98
CA PHE A 13 -0.54 3.97 -5.35
C PHE A 13 -0.95 5.20 -4.53
N HIS A 14 -0.36 6.38 -4.77
CA HIS A 14 -0.81 7.66 -4.22
C HIS A 14 -2.33 7.82 -4.40
N ASP A 15 -3.02 8.38 -3.41
CA ASP A 15 -4.48 8.51 -3.32
C ASP A 15 -5.25 7.17 -3.25
N GLY A 16 -4.53 6.03 -3.24
CA GLY A 16 -5.12 4.71 -3.07
C GLY A 16 -5.51 4.44 -1.63
N ILE A 17 -6.67 3.81 -1.42
CA ILE A 17 -7.16 3.46 -0.07
C ILE A 17 -6.89 1.99 0.22
N ILE A 18 -6.17 1.68 1.28
CA ILE A 18 -6.00 0.31 1.79
C ILE A 18 -7.34 -0.13 2.39
N SER A 19 -8.05 -1.02 1.71
CA SER A 19 -9.45 -1.38 2.02
C SER A 19 -9.62 -2.70 2.75
N SER A 20 -8.61 -3.57 2.75
CA SER A 20 -8.63 -4.85 3.44
C SER A 20 -7.20 -5.29 3.75
N ILE A 21 -6.97 -5.91 4.90
CA ILE A 21 -5.67 -6.52 5.23
C ILE A 21 -5.93 -7.91 5.80
N GLU A 22 -5.24 -8.91 5.24
CA GLU A 22 -5.33 -10.31 5.62
C GLU A 22 -3.93 -10.86 5.92
N LYS A 23 -3.78 -11.53 7.05
CA LYS A 23 -2.54 -12.24 7.39
C LYS A 23 -2.65 -13.70 6.99
N GLN A 24 -1.68 -14.18 6.22
CA GLN A 24 -1.56 -15.58 5.79
C GLN A 24 -0.19 -16.11 6.20
N GLN A 25 -0.12 -16.77 7.36
CA GLN A 25 1.16 -17.19 7.97
C GLN A 25 2.11 -15.98 8.17
N ASN A 26 3.22 -15.94 7.45
CA ASN A 26 4.17 -14.83 7.44
C ASN A 26 3.90 -13.81 6.32
N ASP A 27 2.96 -14.09 5.42
CA ASP A 27 2.60 -13.16 4.36
C ASP A 27 1.46 -12.24 4.82
N ILE A 28 1.42 -11.04 4.26
CA ILE A 28 0.29 -10.12 4.41
C ILE A 28 -0.23 -9.78 3.03
N ILE A 29 -1.53 -9.84 2.85
CA ILE A 29 -2.22 -9.41 1.64
C ILE A 29 -3.06 -8.21 2.00
N PHE A 30 -2.93 -7.10 1.27
CA PHE A 30 -3.90 -6.02 1.36
C PHE A 30 -4.35 -5.56 -0.01
N SER A 31 -5.59 -5.07 -0.06
CA SER A 31 -6.21 -4.54 -1.27
C SER A 31 -6.12 -3.03 -1.25
N VAL A 32 -5.71 -2.44 -2.37
CA VAL A 32 -5.67 -0.98 -2.57
C VAL A 32 -6.76 -0.62 -3.55
N HIS A 33 -7.73 0.16 -3.10
CA HIS A 33 -8.77 0.76 -3.93
C HIS A 33 -8.23 2.00 -4.62
N ILE A 34 -8.08 1.93 -5.95
CA ILE A 34 -7.53 3.01 -6.78
C ILE A 34 -8.08 2.91 -8.21
N PRO A 35 -9.37 3.29 -8.41
CA PRO A 35 -10.08 3.05 -9.66
C PRO A 35 -9.37 3.58 -10.90
N TYR A 36 -8.82 4.78 -10.83
CA TYR A 36 -8.24 5.43 -12.01
C TYR A 36 -7.04 4.67 -12.60
N LEU A 37 -6.23 3.98 -11.76
CA LEU A 37 -5.17 3.10 -12.26
C LEU A 37 -5.70 1.74 -12.70
N ALA A 38 -6.65 1.18 -11.95
CA ALA A 38 -7.18 -0.15 -12.20
C ALA A 38 -7.97 -0.20 -13.53
N GLU A 39 -8.71 0.86 -13.84
CA GLU A 39 -9.55 1.00 -15.03
C GLU A 39 -8.75 0.97 -16.34
N ILE A 40 -7.47 1.35 -16.31
CA ILE A 40 -6.55 1.28 -17.46
C ILE A 40 -6.29 -0.17 -17.88
N ILE A 41 -6.32 -1.11 -16.93
CA ILE A 41 -6.20 -2.54 -17.21
C ILE A 41 -7.55 -3.07 -17.71
N ASN A 42 -8.62 -2.72 -17.01
CA ASN A 42 -9.97 -3.09 -17.35
C ASN A 42 -10.95 -2.09 -16.72
N SER A 43 -11.86 -1.52 -17.51
CA SER A 43 -12.78 -0.45 -17.07
C SER A 43 -13.74 -0.82 -15.93
N ARG A 44 -13.80 -2.10 -15.54
CA ARG A 44 -14.58 -2.57 -14.38
C ARG A 44 -13.76 -2.71 -13.11
N TYR A 45 -12.43 -2.74 -13.20
CA TYR A 45 -11.57 -2.87 -12.04
C TYR A 45 -11.51 -1.58 -11.25
N LYS A 46 -11.27 -1.73 -9.95
CA LYS A 46 -11.21 -0.74 -8.88
C LYS A 46 -10.05 -1.01 -7.92
N TYR A 47 -9.51 -2.22 -7.87
CA TYR A 47 -8.53 -2.66 -6.89
C TYR A 47 -7.25 -3.23 -7.52
N PHE A 48 -6.18 -3.15 -6.73
CA PHE A 48 -5.00 -4.00 -6.84
C PHE A 48 -4.85 -4.79 -5.55
N HIS A 49 -4.28 -5.98 -5.63
CA HIS A 49 -3.92 -6.78 -4.47
C HIS A 49 -2.41 -6.82 -4.32
N LEU A 50 -1.92 -6.41 -3.17
CA LEU A 50 -0.50 -6.43 -2.83
C LEU A 50 -0.26 -7.56 -1.84
N LYS A 51 0.72 -8.41 -2.15
CA LYS A 51 1.17 -9.51 -1.31
C LYS A 51 2.59 -9.21 -0.83
N LEU A 52 2.72 -8.97 0.48
CA LEU A 52 3.98 -8.82 1.19
C LEU A 52 4.47 -10.21 1.60
N ILE A 53 5.63 -10.60 1.09
CA ILE A 53 6.21 -11.91 1.35
C ILE A 53 7.09 -11.85 2.59
N ASN A 54 6.89 -12.81 3.50
CA ASN A 54 7.67 -12.95 4.72
C ASN A 54 7.78 -11.63 5.51
N CYS A 55 6.62 -11.06 5.84
CA CYS A 55 6.49 -9.83 6.59
C CYS A 55 6.77 -10.08 8.08
N LEU A 56 7.89 -9.52 8.56
CA LEU A 56 8.37 -9.68 9.92
C LEU A 56 7.71 -8.67 10.86
N GLU A 57 7.58 -7.42 10.42
CA GLU A 57 6.97 -6.33 11.16
C GLU A 57 5.92 -5.62 10.31
N PHE A 58 4.77 -5.32 10.91
CA PHE A 58 3.66 -4.60 10.29
C PHE A 58 2.89 -3.83 11.36
N PHE A 59 3.13 -2.53 11.45
CA PHE A 59 2.50 -1.68 12.45
C PHE A 59 2.28 -0.26 11.91
N PHE A 60 1.31 0.45 12.49
CA PHE A 60 0.99 1.82 12.12
C PHE A 60 1.24 2.76 13.29
N ARG A 61 2.06 3.79 13.09
CA ARG A 61 2.43 4.78 14.10
C ARG A 61 1.73 6.11 13.81
N ILE A 62 0.91 6.59 14.75
CA ILE A 62 0.18 7.85 14.58
C ILE A 62 1.11 9.05 14.79
N TRP A 63 1.01 10.09 13.95
CA TRP A 63 1.91 11.25 14.04
C TRP A 63 1.76 12.09 15.32
N ARG A 64 0.55 12.19 15.89
CA ARG A 64 0.24 13.06 17.04
C ARG A 64 0.36 12.38 18.41
N GLU A 65 0.57 11.07 18.45
CA GLU A 65 0.70 10.29 19.68
C GLU A 65 2.00 9.48 19.63
N GLU A 66 3.07 10.07 20.17
CA GLU A 66 4.35 9.38 20.29
C GLU A 66 4.16 8.07 21.08
N ASN A 67 4.72 6.98 20.55
CA ASN A 67 4.68 5.61 21.10
C ASN A 67 3.36 4.85 20.97
N LYS A 68 2.35 5.40 20.27
CA LYS A 68 1.14 4.62 19.95
C LYS A 68 1.29 3.94 18.61
N GLU A 69 1.30 2.61 18.66
CA GLU A 69 1.38 1.75 17.49
C GLU A 69 0.14 0.87 17.43
N PHE A 70 -0.43 0.77 16.24
CA PHE A 70 -1.56 -0.09 15.95
C PHE A 70 -1.09 -1.36 15.27
N ASN A 71 -1.58 -2.50 15.76
CA ASN A 71 -1.37 -3.78 15.10
C ASN A 71 -2.35 -3.97 13.93
N ILE A 72 -2.13 -5.01 13.14
CA ILE A 72 -2.96 -5.34 11.96
C ILE A 72 -4.48 -5.29 12.21
N ASN A 73 -4.95 -5.81 13.35
CA ASN A 73 -6.39 -5.86 13.64
C ASN A 73 -6.99 -4.49 13.92
N GLU A 74 -6.18 -3.56 14.44
CA GLU A 74 -6.54 -2.17 14.65
C GLU A 74 -6.46 -1.40 13.33
N ILE A 75 -5.41 -1.65 12.53
CA ILE A 75 -5.23 -1.05 11.21
C ILE A 75 -6.38 -1.42 10.27
N CYS A 76 -6.88 -2.66 10.28
CA CYS A 76 -8.02 -3.09 9.47
C CYS A 76 -9.31 -2.29 9.71
N LYS A 77 -9.41 -1.56 10.82
CA LYS A 77 -10.56 -0.71 11.15
C LYS A 77 -10.39 0.72 10.64
N LEU A 78 -9.23 1.04 10.07
CA LEU A 78 -8.90 2.33 9.51
C LEU A 78 -8.97 2.25 7.98
N GLU A 79 -9.55 3.28 7.37
CA GLU A 79 -9.40 3.53 5.94
C GLU A 79 -8.12 4.36 5.76
N LEU A 80 -7.02 3.69 5.45
CA LEU A 80 -5.72 4.32 5.24
C LEU A 80 -5.58 4.77 3.77
N GLU A 81 -5.53 6.07 3.54
CA GLU A 81 -5.24 6.65 2.23
C GLU A 81 -3.75 6.86 2.06
N ILE A 82 -3.16 6.29 1.02
CA ILE A 82 -1.72 6.33 0.75
C ILE A 82 -1.36 7.73 0.25
N SER A 83 -0.49 8.43 0.99
CA SER A 83 0.02 9.75 0.61
C SER A 83 1.41 9.66 0.00
N SER A 84 2.32 8.87 0.56
CA SER A 84 3.67 8.67 -0.01
C SER A 84 4.34 7.47 0.64
N ALA A 85 5.43 7.03 0.05
CA ALA A 85 6.28 6.00 0.63
C ALA A 85 7.75 6.35 0.51
N GLU A 86 8.49 6.05 1.57
CA GLU A 86 9.93 6.15 1.64
C GLU A 86 10.49 4.84 2.21
N ASN A 87 11.79 4.65 2.07
CA ASN A 87 12.48 3.55 2.72
C ASN A 87 13.53 4.13 3.65
N ASN A 88 13.66 3.52 4.83
CA ASN A 88 14.82 3.71 5.68
C ASN A 88 15.64 2.41 5.73
N GLU A 89 16.60 2.31 6.64
CA GLU A 89 17.50 1.16 6.73
C GLU A 89 16.77 -0.16 7.04
N GLN A 90 15.61 -0.11 7.70
CA GLN A 90 14.89 -1.29 8.18
C GLN A 90 13.51 -1.48 7.52
N TYR A 91 12.77 -0.39 7.28
CA TYR A 91 11.36 -0.44 6.89
C TYR A 91 11.11 0.23 5.54
N VAL A 92 10.09 -0.26 4.85
CA VAL A 92 9.29 0.56 3.95
C VAL A 92 8.28 1.31 4.80
N VAL A 93 8.30 2.63 4.72
CA VAL A 93 7.46 3.54 5.50
C VAL A 93 6.47 4.20 4.56
N ILE A 94 5.19 3.91 4.75
CA ILE A 94 4.10 4.47 3.94
C ILE A 94 3.37 5.49 4.80
N LYS A 95 3.39 6.75 4.36
CA LYS A 95 2.65 7.83 5.00
C LYS A 95 1.20 7.71 4.57
N CYS A 96 0.31 7.52 5.53
CA CYS A 96 -1.11 7.41 5.28
C CYS A 96 -1.89 8.51 5.98
N LEU A 97 -2.88 9.04 5.28
CA LEU A 97 -3.95 9.83 5.88
C LEU A 97 -5.04 8.89 6.38
N VAL A 98 -5.75 9.31 7.42
CA VAL A 98 -6.89 8.56 7.96
C VAL A 98 -8.11 9.45 7.87
N ASN A 99 -9.19 8.94 7.30
CA ASN A 99 -10.47 9.64 7.30
C ASN A 99 -11.18 9.50 8.66
N ASN A 100 -10.59 10.06 9.72
CA ASN A 100 -11.13 10.02 11.07
C ASN A 100 -10.96 11.39 11.75
N PRO A 101 -11.99 11.96 12.39
CA PRO A 101 -11.90 13.26 13.06
C PRO A 101 -10.81 13.36 14.13
N ASP A 102 -10.51 12.25 14.81
CA ASP A 102 -9.57 12.20 15.93
C ASP A 102 -8.15 11.78 15.50
N LEU A 103 -8.00 11.22 14.29
CA LEU A 103 -6.73 10.71 13.77
C LEU A 103 -6.46 11.30 12.38
N VAL A 104 -5.43 12.15 12.28
CA VAL A 104 -5.08 12.83 11.02
C VAL A 104 -4.31 11.94 10.03
N GLY A 105 -3.60 10.93 10.53
CA GLY A 105 -2.65 10.16 9.73
C GLY A 105 -1.51 9.57 10.57
N GLY A 106 -0.63 8.88 9.88
CA GLY A 106 0.50 8.17 10.49
C GLY A 106 1.36 7.45 9.46
N ASP A 107 2.31 6.70 9.98
CA ASP A 107 3.28 5.94 9.21
C ASP A 107 2.98 4.44 9.35
N LEU A 108 2.64 3.79 8.24
CA LEU A 108 2.57 2.34 8.14
C LEU A 108 3.99 1.81 7.88
N CYS A 109 4.57 1.17 8.87
CA CYS A 109 5.92 0.63 8.85
C CYS A 109 5.88 -0.86 8.54
N ILE A 110 6.62 -1.27 7.52
CA ILE A 110 6.61 -2.64 7.01
C ILE A 110 8.04 -3.16 6.84
N GLU A 111 8.34 -4.27 7.51
CA GLU A 111 9.52 -5.09 7.25
C GLU A 111 9.09 -6.35 6.52
N LEU A 112 9.62 -6.57 5.32
CA LEU A 112 9.23 -7.66 4.42
C LEU A 112 10.44 -8.18 3.64
N GLN A 113 10.26 -9.23 2.85
CA GLN A 113 11.29 -9.76 1.95
C GLN A 113 11.07 -9.35 0.49
N ASP A 114 9.81 -9.42 0.03
CA ASP A 114 9.44 -9.16 -1.37
C ASP A 114 7.99 -8.64 -1.47
N LEU A 115 7.67 -7.98 -2.57
CA LEU A 115 6.34 -7.45 -2.88
C LEU A 115 5.86 -7.99 -4.23
N TYR A 116 4.68 -8.62 -4.23
CA TYR A 116 3.96 -8.95 -5.46
C TYR A 116 2.68 -8.14 -5.58
N ILE A 117 2.38 -7.70 -6.80
CA ILE A 117 1.23 -6.88 -7.13
C ILE A 117 0.39 -7.66 -8.12
N TYR A 118 -0.93 -7.68 -7.92
CA TYR A 118 -1.88 -8.39 -8.76
C TYR A 118 -3.04 -7.46 -9.13
N ASP A 119 -3.62 -7.66 -10.32
CA ASP A 119 -4.94 -7.10 -10.63
C ASP A 119 -6.07 -7.86 -9.91
N GLU A 120 -7.31 -7.40 -10.09
CA GLU A 120 -8.50 -8.04 -9.50
C GLU A 120 -8.76 -9.48 -9.98
N LYS A 121 -8.17 -9.90 -11.10
CA LYS A 121 -8.26 -11.28 -11.58
C LYS A 121 -7.14 -12.16 -11.06
N GLY A 122 -6.26 -11.63 -10.20
CA GLY A 122 -5.12 -12.35 -9.66
C GLY A 122 -3.98 -12.51 -10.67
N ILE A 123 -3.96 -11.71 -11.74
CA ILE A 123 -2.85 -11.69 -12.69
C ILE A 123 -1.75 -10.82 -12.10
N GLN A 124 -0.56 -11.40 -11.97
CA GLN A 124 0.60 -10.69 -11.43
C GLN A 124 1.06 -9.57 -12.37
N ILE A 125 1.38 -8.41 -11.79
CA ILE A 125 1.84 -7.21 -12.44
C ILE A 125 3.24 -6.88 -11.93
N SER A 126 4.18 -6.65 -12.85
CA SER A 126 5.50 -6.15 -12.48
C SER A 126 5.45 -4.67 -12.12
N ILE A 127 6.37 -4.20 -11.29
CA ILE A 127 6.48 -2.77 -10.95
C ILE A 127 6.64 -1.92 -12.22
N GLU A 128 7.47 -2.36 -13.18
CA GLU A 128 7.62 -1.69 -14.48
C GLU A 128 6.29 -1.57 -15.25
N LYS A 129 5.43 -2.60 -15.19
CA LYS A 129 4.13 -2.55 -15.84
C LYS A 129 3.20 -1.57 -15.11
N LEU A 130 3.25 -1.52 -13.78
CA LEU A 130 2.51 -0.58 -12.95
C LEU A 130 2.95 0.87 -13.22
N GLU A 131 4.25 1.13 -13.34
CA GLU A 131 4.81 2.43 -13.74
C GLU A 131 4.27 2.88 -15.11
N ASN A 132 4.23 1.96 -16.09
CA ASN A 132 3.67 2.24 -17.40
C ASN A 132 2.15 2.53 -17.36
N ILE A 133 1.41 1.88 -16.46
CA ILE A 133 -0.03 2.15 -16.26
C ILE A 133 -0.21 3.55 -15.67
N SER A 134 0.55 3.89 -14.63
CA SER A 134 0.52 5.22 -14.02
C SER A 134 0.89 6.32 -15.01
N LYS A 135 1.96 6.13 -15.79
CA LYS A 135 2.35 7.09 -16.82
C LYS A 135 1.25 7.32 -17.87
N LYS A 136 0.59 6.25 -18.33
CA LYS A 136 -0.52 6.37 -19.30
C LYS A 136 -1.66 7.22 -18.74
N TYR A 137 -1.98 7.07 -17.46
CA TYR A 137 -3.00 7.90 -16.82
C TYR A 137 -2.63 9.39 -16.90
N TRP A 138 -1.41 9.73 -16.47
CA TRP A 138 -0.93 11.11 -16.41
C TRP A 138 -0.68 11.74 -17.79
N ASP A 139 -0.36 10.93 -18.80
CA ASP A 139 -0.19 11.42 -20.19
C ASP A 139 -1.56 11.72 -20.86
N GLU A 140 -2.68 11.19 -20.35
CA GLU A 140 -4.03 11.42 -20.88
C GLU A 140 -4.74 12.65 -20.28
N PHE A 141 -4.12 13.33 -19.30
CA PHE A 141 -4.60 14.57 -18.65
C PHE A 141 -3.65 15.75 -18.88
#